data_AF-A0A413I3X6-F1
#
_entry.id   AF-A0A413I3X6-F1
#
_cell.length_a   1.000
_cell.length_b   1.000
_cell.length_c   1.000
_cell.angle_alpha   90.00
_cell.angle_beta   90.00
_cell.angle_gamma   90.00
#
_symmetry.space_group_name_H-M   'P 1'
#
loop_
_entity.id
_entity.type
_entity.pdbx_description
1 polymer ?
#
loop_
_entity_poly.entity_id
_entity_poly.type
_entity_poly.pdbx_seq_one_letter_code
_entity_poly.pdbx_strand_id
1 'polypeptide(L)'
;MSYQLNLSPMKEEYLSPEIKTGIEPNLDFDDLTRLSEVEIRYKLKVQPKDRPKVTMAMEAYKLIRPFFDGCLHHHEEAWIMLLNRNLKVLGVARLSVGNQENTIIDPRTVLQLMLKTNSTCSIIFHNHPSQNLAFSPEDLKVTRNIMEACRLLNMNCLDHVIVGEESYSSYSEGGY
;
A
#
# COMPACT_ATOMS: atom_id res chain seq x y z
N MET A 1 20.70 -32.09 40.82
CA MET A 1 19.32 -31.63 41.07
C MET A 1 18.85 -30.96 39.79
N SER A 2 18.27 -31.75 38.89
CA SER A 2 17.97 -31.38 37.50
C SER A 2 16.50 -31.01 37.38
N TYR A 3 16.22 -29.76 37.00
CA TYR A 3 14.86 -29.33 36.65
C TYR A 3 14.52 -29.89 35.26
N GLN A 4 13.62 -30.88 35.20
CA GLN A 4 12.95 -31.28 33.96
C GLN A 4 11.77 -30.34 33.70
N LEU A 5 11.86 -29.54 32.65
CA LEU A 5 10.73 -28.82 32.07
C LEU A 5 9.87 -29.83 31.30
N ASN A 6 8.69 -30.15 31.85
CA ASN A 6 7.63 -30.86 31.13
C ASN A 6 7.03 -29.91 30.09
N LEU A 7 7.51 -29.98 28.86
CA LEU A 7 6.83 -29.41 27.70
C LEU A 7 5.78 -30.42 27.24
N SER A 8 4.50 -30.06 27.39
CA SER A 8 3.41 -30.75 26.71
C SER A 8 3.68 -30.73 25.20
N PRO A 9 3.56 -31.86 24.47
CA PRO A 9 3.69 -31.83 23.02
C PRO A 9 2.59 -30.90 22.47
N MET A 10 3.02 -29.92 21.66
CA MET A 10 2.11 -29.09 20.88
C MET A 10 1.25 -30.00 20.02
N LYS A 11 -0.07 -29.77 20.03
CA LYS A 11 -0.99 -30.46 19.12
C LYS A 11 -0.54 -30.24 17.67
N GLU A 12 -0.44 -31.35 16.96
CA GLU A 12 0.07 -31.53 15.60
C GLU A 12 -0.88 -30.98 14.51
N GLU A 13 -1.54 -29.84 14.79
CA GLU A 13 -2.62 -29.28 13.96
C GLU A 13 -2.29 -27.86 13.44
N TYR A 14 -1.04 -27.42 13.58
CA TYR A 14 -0.53 -26.13 13.08
C TYR A 14 0.72 -26.25 12.20
N LEU A 15 0.99 -27.44 11.67
CA LEU A 15 2.02 -27.62 10.65
C LEU A 15 1.43 -27.32 9.28
N SER A 16 2.06 -26.38 8.58
CA SER A 16 1.85 -26.05 7.16
C SER A 16 1.72 -27.34 6.34
N PRO A 17 0.87 -27.40 5.29
CA PRO A 17 0.74 -28.60 4.50
C PRO A 17 2.11 -29.03 3.94
N GLU A 18 2.46 -30.30 4.13
CA GLU A 18 3.67 -30.91 3.56
C GLU A 18 3.67 -30.69 2.05
N ILE A 19 4.70 -30.01 1.54
CA ILE A 19 4.96 -29.96 0.11
C ILE A 19 5.51 -31.33 -0.27
N LYS A 20 4.67 -32.20 -0.83
CA LYS A 20 5.12 -33.40 -1.52
C LYS A 20 5.71 -33.00 -2.88
N THR A 21 6.98 -32.64 -2.91
CA THR A 21 7.75 -32.58 -4.16
C THR A 21 8.18 -33.99 -4.54
N GLY A 22 7.28 -34.76 -5.13
CA GLY A 22 7.68 -35.99 -5.80
C GLY A 22 8.40 -35.65 -7.10
N ILE A 23 9.72 -35.49 -7.07
CA ILE A 23 10.54 -35.49 -8.28
C ILE A 23 11.80 -36.32 -8.02
N GLU A 24 11.88 -37.48 -8.66
CA GLU A 24 13.10 -38.27 -8.76
C GLU A 24 14.14 -37.54 -9.64
N PRO A 25 15.44 -37.67 -9.34
CA PRO A 25 16.49 -36.92 -10.02
C PRO A 25 16.81 -37.55 -11.38
N ASN A 26 16.03 -37.19 -12.39
CA ASN A 26 16.41 -37.22 -13.81
C ASN A 26 15.58 -36.16 -14.54
N LEU A 27 15.88 -34.89 -14.28
CA LEU A 27 15.18 -33.76 -14.89
C LEU A 27 15.96 -33.28 -16.10
N ASP A 28 15.44 -33.68 -17.26
CA ASP A 28 15.71 -33.05 -18.54
C ASP A 28 15.34 -31.55 -18.43
N PHE A 29 16.29 -30.66 -18.74
CA PHE A 29 16.18 -29.22 -18.50
C PHE A 29 15.25 -28.49 -19.49
N ASP A 30 14.59 -29.23 -20.41
CA ASP A 30 13.84 -28.66 -21.53
C ASP A 30 12.30 -28.63 -21.34
N ASP A 31 11.80 -29.00 -20.16
CA ASP A 31 10.36 -29.00 -19.89
C ASP A 31 9.81 -27.60 -19.54
N LEU A 32 9.55 -26.82 -20.60
CA LEU A 32 8.88 -25.50 -20.55
C LEU A 32 7.44 -25.54 -19.99
N THR A 33 6.90 -26.71 -19.61
CA THR A 33 5.52 -26.87 -19.10
C THR A 33 5.38 -26.68 -17.58
N ARG A 34 6.48 -26.42 -16.87
CA ARG A 34 6.48 -26.17 -15.41
C ARG A 34 5.99 -24.76 -15.06
N LEU A 35 4.73 -24.47 -15.36
CA LEU A 35 4.07 -23.21 -15.05
C LEU A 35 3.31 -23.29 -13.72
N SER A 36 3.26 -22.18 -12.99
CA SER A 36 2.40 -22.03 -11.81
C SER A 36 1.17 -21.21 -12.16
N GLU A 37 -0.01 -21.65 -11.72
CA GLU A 37 -1.21 -20.82 -11.74
C GLU A 37 -1.08 -19.69 -10.69
N VAL A 38 -1.52 -18.48 -11.06
CA VAL A 38 -1.59 -17.34 -10.14
C VAL A 38 -3.05 -16.98 -9.90
N GLU A 39 -3.49 -17.05 -8.65
CA GLU A 39 -4.85 -16.69 -8.23
C GLU A 39 -4.84 -15.44 -7.34
N ILE A 40 -5.73 -14.48 -7.64
CA ILE A 40 -5.97 -13.29 -6.80
C ILE A 40 -7.36 -13.42 -6.16
N ARG A 41 -7.41 -13.40 -4.81
CA ARG A 41 -8.67 -13.49 -4.05
C ARG A 41 -8.95 -12.23 -3.25
N TYR A 42 -10.21 -11.82 -3.20
CA TYR A 42 -10.69 -10.65 -2.47
C TYR A 42 -11.53 -11.07 -1.27
N LYS A 43 -11.08 -10.73 -0.05
CA LYS A 43 -11.81 -11.02 1.20
C LYS A 43 -12.28 -9.73 1.85
N LEU A 44 -13.59 -9.61 2.04
CA LEU A 44 -14.23 -8.46 2.68
C LEU A 44 -14.16 -8.60 4.19
N LYS A 45 -13.39 -7.75 4.88
CA LYS A 45 -13.46 -7.60 6.34
C LYS A 45 -14.55 -6.62 6.79
N VAL A 46 -14.81 -5.61 5.96
CA VAL A 46 -15.79 -4.54 6.22
C VAL A 46 -16.80 -4.51 5.08
N GLN A 47 -18.08 -4.51 5.44
CA GLN A 47 -19.17 -4.45 4.46
C GLN A 47 -19.12 -3.13 3.68
N PRO A 48 -19.49 -3.11 2.38
CA PRO A 48 -19.39 -1.91 1.56
C PRO A 48 -20.09 -0.67 2.12
N LYS A 49 -21.23 -0.85 2.80
CA LYS A 49 -22.01 0.23 3.43
C LYS A 49 -21.28 0.90 4.60
N ASP A 50 -20.46 0.14 5.32
CA ASP A 50 -19.80 0.56 6.57
C ASP A 50 -18.41 1.15 6.31
N ARG A 51 -17.95 1.15 5.05
CA ARG A 51 -16.68 1.77 4.67
C ARG A 51 -16.75 3.29 4.83
N PRO A 52 -15.67 3.93 5.30
CA PRO A 52 -15.61 5.38 5.33
C PRO A 52 -15.67 5.93 3.89
N LYS A 53 -16.31 7.09 3.73
CA LYS A 53 -16.32 7.85 2.48
C LYS A 53 -15.36 9.02 2.66
N VAL A 54 -14.57 9.31 1.63
CA VAL A 54 -13.64 10.44 1.63
C VAL A 54 -14.01 11.36 0.48
N THR A 55 -14.32 12.60 0.79
CA THR A 55 -14.75 13.64 -0.15
C THR A 55 -13.90 14.90 -0.07
N MET A 56 -13.11 15.06 0.99
CA MET A 56 -12.24 16.21 1.23
C MET A 56 -10.86 15.74 1.73
N ALA A 57 -9.81 16.53 1.49
CA ALA A 57 -8.45 16.18 1.91
C ALA A 57 -8.33 16.04 3.44
N MET A 58 -9.04 16.86 4.22
CA MET A 58 -9.11 16.75 5.67
C MET A 58 -9.59 15.37 6.16
N GLU A 59 -10.56 14.76 5.47
CA GLU A 59 -11.05 13.42 5.83
C GLU A 59 -10.00 12.36 5.51
N ALA A 60 -9.32 12.51 4.37
CA ALA A 60 -8.23 11.64 3.95
C ALA A 60 -7.06 11.69 4.96
N TYR A 61 -6.66 12.90 5.34
CA TYR A 61 -5.62 13.17 6.34
C TYR A 61 -5.95 12.51 7.68
N LYS A 62 -7.16 12.72 8.22
CA LYS A 62 -7.58 12.12 9.49
C LYS A 62 -7.53 10.60 9.48
N LEU A 63 -7.90 9.97 8.35
CA LEU A 63 -7.90 8.52 8.21
C LEU A 63 -6.49 7.94 8.04
N ILE A 64 -5.57 8.65 7.38
CA ILE A 64 -4.22 8.16 7.11
C ILE A 64 -3.23 8.48 8.24
N ARG A 65 -3.43 9.57 9.00
CA ARG A 65 -2.48 10.05 10.01
C ARG A 65 -1.98 8.96 10.98
N PRO A 66 -2.82 8.02 11.49
CA PRO A 66 -2.33 6.94 12.36
C PRO A 66 -1.30 6.00 11.70
N PHE A 67 -1.28 5.90 10.37
CA PHE A 67 -0.29 5.09 9.64
C PHE A 67 1.10 5.72 9.57
N PHE A 68 1.21 7.00 9.95
CA PHE A 68 2.47 7.74 10.05
C PHE A 68 3.00 7.83 11.48
N ASP A 69 2.34 7.19 12.46
CA ASP A 69 2.79 7.18 13.85
C ASP A 69 4.18 6.53 13.96
N GLY A 70 5.14 7.31 14.48
CA GLY A 70 6.52 6.86 14.68
C GLY A 70 7.48 7.07 13.51
N CYS A 71 7.02 7.54 12.35
CA CYS A 71 7.90 7.89 11.23
C CYS A 71 7.98 9.40 10.95
N LEU A 72 6.98 10.20 11.35
CA LEU A 72 6.87 11.61 10.95
C LEU A 72 8.13 12.45 11.12
N HIS A 73 8.94 12.20 12.15
CA HIS A 73 10.16 12.96 12.43
C HIS A 73 11.47 12.20 12.14
N HIS A 74 11.38 10.94 11.68
CA HIS A 74 12.54 10.05 11.57
C HIS A 74 12.93 9.77 10.12
N HIS A 75 11.94 9.47 9.28
CA HIS A 75 12.14 9.08 7.89
C HIS A 75 10.87 9.32 7.08
N GLU A 76 11.01 9.31 5.76
CA GLU A 76 9.87 9.43 4.87
C GLU A 76 9.18 8.10 4.65
N GLU A 77 7.85 8.09 4.69
CA GLU A 77 7.04 6.99 4.17
C GLU A 77 6.05 7.53 3.15
N ALA A 78 5.75 6.73 2.13
CA ALA A 78 4.66 7.01 1.22
C ALA A 78 3.58 5.94 1.33
N TRP A 79 2.33 6.37 1.29
CA TRP A 79 1.14 5.55 1.42
C TRP A 79 0.16 5.84 0.31
N ILE A 80 -0.73 4.88 0.04
CA ILE A 80 -1.85 5.03 -0.87
C ILE A 80 -3.14 4.62 -0.17
N MET A 81 -4.17 5.45 -0.31
CA MET A 81 -5.54 5.08 0.01
C MET A 81 -6.25 4.69 -1.28
N LEU A 82 -6.88 3.51 -1.26
CA LEU A 82 -7.54 2.91 -2.41
C LEU A 82 -9.05 3.08 -2.23
N LEU A 83 -9.74 3.61 -3.24
CA LEU A 83 -11.17 3.91 -3.18
C LEU A 83 -11.91 3.34 -4.39
N ASN A 84 -13.17 2.98 -4.16
CA ASN A 84 -14.10 2.68 -5.25
C ASN A 84 -14.69 3.98 -5.86
N ARG A 85 -15.55 3.81 -6.87
CA ARG A 85 -16.16 4.92 -7.62
C ARG A 85 -17.06 5.82 -6.78
N ASN A 86 -17.54 5.31 -5.65
CA ASN A 86 -18.36 6.06 -4.70
C ASN A 86 -17.51 6.72 -3.60
N LEU A 87 -16.19 6.78 -3.80
CA LEU A 87 -15.19 7.32 -2.88
C LEU A 87 -15.20 6.63 -1.51
N LYS A 88 -15.58 5.35 -1.48
CA LYS A 88 -15.51 4.51 -0.28
C LYS A 88 -14.15 3.82 -0.21
N VAL A 89 -13.50 3.90 0.94
CA VAL A 89 -12.16 3.34 1.16
C VAL A 89 -12.22 1.82 1.11
N LEU A 90 -11.44 1.24 0.21
CA LEU A 90 -11.19 -0.19 0.08
C LEU A 90 -10.12 -0.65 1.07
N GLY A 91 -9.11 0.19 1.28
CA GLY A 91 -8.00 -0.04 2.19
C GLY A 91 -6.89 0.98 1.97
N VAL A 92 -5.80 0.81 2.72
CA VAL A 92 -4.57 1.57 2.57
C VAL A 92 -3.40 0.61 2.43
N ALA A 93 -2.35 1.04 1.72
CA ALA A 93 -1.12 0.28 1.56
C ALA A 93 0.08 1.22 1.59
N ARG A 94 1.20 0.73 2.13
CA ARG A 94 2.47 1.45 2.06
C ARG A 94 3.10 1.25 0.68
N LEU A 95 3.51 2.35 0.06
CA LEU A 95 4.20 2.37 -1.23
C LEU A 95 5.71 2.21 -1.05
N SER A 96 6.28 2.91 -0.08
CA SER A 96 7.72 2.94 0.16
C SER A 96 8.07 3.44 1.56
N VAL A 97 9.27 3.08 2.00
CA VAL A 97 9.96 3.62 3.18
C VAL A 97 11.27 4.20 2.66
N GLY A 98 11.40 5.51 2.75
CA GLY A 98 12.58 6.28 2.39
C GLY A 98 13.56 6.40 3.55
N ASN A 99 14.64 7.14 3.30
CA ASN A 99 15.57 7.57 4.33
C ASN A 99 15.23 9.02 4.77
N GLN A 100 16.19 9.74 5.37
CA GLN A 100 15.98 11.13 5.78
C GLN A 100 15.88 12.13 4.60
N GLU A 101 16.29 11.71 3.40
CA GLU A 101 16.42 12.62 2.26
C GLU A 101 15.23 12.58 1.32
N ASN A 102 14.74 11.40 0.92
CA ASN A 102 13.54 11.24 0.08
C ASN A 102 12.99 9.80 0.12
N THR A 103 11.69 9.64 -0.11
CA THR A 103 11.06 8.37 -0.52
C THR A 103 10.71 8.36 -2.01
N ILE A 104 10.83 7.20 -2.66
CA ILE A 104 10.50 7.06 -4.08
C ILE A 104 9.07 6.55 -4.20
N ILE A 105 8.22 7.31 -4.88
CA ILE A 105 6.88 6.90 -5.30
C ILE A 105 6.98 6.41 -6.75
N ASP A 106 6.94 5.11 -6.97
CA ASP A 106 6.93 4.54 -8.33
C ASP A 106 5.49 4.47 -8.88
N PRO A 107 5.19 5.16 -10.00
CA PRO A 107 3.88 5.06 -10.65
C PRO A 107 3.46 3.62 -10.98
N ARG A 108 4.42 2.72 -11.28
CA ARG A 108 4.12 1.30 -11.55
C ARG A 108 3.55 0.60 -10.33
N THR A 109 4.13 0.84 -9.16
CA THR A 109 3.65 0.28 -7.89
C THR A 109 2.27 0.82 -7.54
N VAL A 110 2.04 2.13 -7.74
CA VAL A 110 0.73 2.76 -7.56
C VAL A 110 -0.33 2.09 -8.43
N LEU A 111 -0.08 1.99 -9.74
CA LEU A 111 -1.01 1.35 -10.67
C LEU A 111 -1.21 -0.14 -10.36
N GLN A 112 -0.14 -0.85 -10.03
CA GLN A 112 -0.22 -2.26 -9.66
C GLN A 112 -1.14 -2.46 -8.45
N LEU A 113 -1.01 -1.64 -7.40
CA LEU A 113 -1.90 -1.70 -6.24
C LEU A 113 -3.34 -1.39 -6.64
N MET A 114 -3.57 -0.31 -7.37
CA MET A 114 -4.93 0.07 -7.77
C MET A 114 -5.61 -1.02 -8.61
N LEU A 115 -4.91 -1.62 -9.57
CA LEU A 115 -5.40 -2.71 -10.40
C LEU A 115 -5.66 -3.98 -9.58
N LYS A 116 -4.70 -4.39 -8.75
CA LYS A 116 -4.81 -5.60 -7.91
C LYS A 116 -5.87 -5.48 -6.82
N THR A 117 -6.34 -4.29 -6.49
CA THR A 117 -7.39 -4.08 -5.49
C THR A 117 -8.73 -3.68 -6.08
N ASN A 118 -8.88 -3.69 -7.42
CA ASN A 118 -10.07 -3.19 -8.12
C ASN A 118 -10.46 -1.77 -7.66
N SER A 119 -9.46 -0.93 -7.38
CA SER A 119 -9.66 0.48 -7.07
C SER A 119 -10.04 1.23 -8.33
N THR A 120 -10.91 2.23 -8.25
CA THR A 120 -11.13 3.16 -9.37
C THR A 120 -10.53 4.53 -9.08
N CYS A 121 -10.34 4.84 -7.81
CA CYS A 121 -9.76 6.09 -7.36
C CYS A 121 -8.66 5.81 -6.32
N SER A 122 -7.73 6.74 -6.16
CA SER A 122 -6.69 6.69 -5.14
C SER A 122 -6.38 8.08 -4.60
N ILE A 123 -5.77 8.13 -3.42
CA ILE A 123 -5.10 9.31 -2.87
C ILE A 123 -3.71 8.85 -2.42
N ILE A 124 -2.68 9.63 -2.75
CA ILE A 124 -1.31 9.37 -2.34
C ILE A 124 -0.96 10.25 -1.15
N PHE A 125 -0.13 9.74 -0.26
CA PHE A 125 0.34 10.43 0.92
C PHE A 125 1.84 10.25 1.06
N HIS A 126 2.55 11.28 1.50
CA HIS A 126 3.89 11.13 2.08
C HIS A 126 4.09 12.13 3.20
N ASN A 127 5.12 11.93 4.02
CA ASN A 127 5.56 12.92 5.01
C ASN A 127 6.96 13.42 4.66
N HIS A 128 7.30 14.59 5.20
CA HIS A 128 8.69 15.06 5.27
C HIS A 128 9.12 15.11 6.74
N PRO A 129 10.25 14.49 7.14
CA PRO A 129 10.81 14.57 8.49
C PRO A 129 10.96 16.00 9.01
N SER A 130 11.27 16.93 8.09
CA SER A 130 11.41 18.37 8.34
C SER A 130 10.11 19.07 8.73
N GLN A 131 8.95 18.41 8.56
CA GLN A 131 7.61 18.97 8.73
C GLN A 131 7.29 20.13 7.76
N ASN A 132 8.09 20.32 6.72
CA ASN A 132 7.76 21.22 5.63
C ASN A 132 6.67 20.61 4.76
N LEU A 133 5.53 21.28 4.64
CA LEU A 133 4.39 20.80 3.84
C LEU A 133 4.37 21.35 2.41
N ALA A 134 5.46 21.95 1.93
CA ALA A 134 5.58 22.35 0.54
C ALA A 134 5.94 21.16 -0.33
N PHE A 135 5.27 21.03 -1.48
CA PHE A 135 5.65 20.07 -2.52
C PHE A 135 6.98 20.45 -3.15
N SER A 136 7.91 19.50 -3.20
CA SER A 136 9.12 19.63 -3.99
C SER A 136 8.82 19.56 -5.50
N PRO A 137 9.73 20.02 -6.37
CA PRO A 137 9.60 19.83 -7.82
C PRO A 137 9.44 18.36 -8.21
N GLU A 138 10.12 17.47 -7.50
CA GLU A 138 10.05 16.02 -7.65
C GLU A 138 8.66 15.49 -7.30
N ASP A 139 8.07 15.94 -6.18
CA ASP A 139 6.70 15.57 -5.78
C ASP A 139 5.69 15.99 -6.85
N LEU A 140 5.78 17.23 -7.33
CA LEU A 140 4.89 17.75 -8.36
C LEU A 140 5.03 16.94 -9.65
N LYS A 141 6.26 16.58 -10.04
CA LYS A 141 6.54 15.79 -11.23
C LYS A 141 5.95 14.38 -11.12
N VAL A 142 6.20 13.69 -10.01
CA VAL A 142 5.69 12.32 -9.82
C VAL A 142 4.15 12.31 -9.72
N THR A 143 3.56 13.30 -9.05
CA THR A 143 2.11 13.47 -8.95
C THR A 143 1.46 13.56 -10.33
N ARG A 144 1.95 14.46 -11.18
CA ARG A 144 1.45 14.63 -12.55
C ARG A 144 1.56 13.34 -13.36
N ASN A 145 2.70 12.66 -13.29
CA ASN A 145 2.91 11.40 -14.01
C ASN A 145 1.92 10.31 -13.58
N ILE A 146 1.66 10.22 -12.27
CA ILE A 146 0.70 9.25 -11.73
C ILE A 146 -0.72 9.60 -12.16
N MET A 147 -1.12 10.87 -12.07
CA MET A 147 -2.44 11.33 -12.48
C MET A 147 -2.68 11.05 -13.98
N GLU A 148 -1.70 11.36 -14.84
CA GLU A 148 -1.72 11.06 -16.27
C GLU A 148 -1.88 9.55 -16.52
N ALA A 149 -1.08 8.72 -15.84
CA ALA A 149 -1.11 7.28 -16.02
C ALA A 149 -2.43 6.65 -15.54
N CYS A 150 -3.00 7.14 -14.43
CA CYS A 150 -4.32 6.73 -13.97
C CYS A 150 -5.39 7.08 -15.01
N ARG A 151 -5.33 8.30 -15.58
CA ARG A 151 -6.28 8.76 -16.59
C ARG A 151 -6.31 7.86 -17.83
N LEU A 152 -5.15 7.37 -18.27
CA LEU A 152 -5.04 6.43 -19.39
C LEU A 152 -5.79 5.11 -19.15
N LEU A 153 -5.95 4.70 -17.89
CA LEU A 153 -6.64 3.47 -17.50
C LEU A 153 -8.09 3.70 -17.04
N ASN A 154 -8.64 4.91 -17.24
CA ASN A 154 -9.94 5.32 -16.71
C ASN A 154 -10.02 5.19 -15.16
N MET A 155 -8.91 5.48 -14.49
CA MET A 155 -8.79 5.56 -13.03
C MET A 155 -8.40 6.98 -12.64
N ASN A 156 -8.55 7.33 -11.36
CA ASN A 156 -8.26 8.68 -10.88
C ASN A 156 -7.35 8.64 -9.65
N CYS A 157 -6.15 9.22 -9.74
CA CYS A 157 -5.45 9.69 -8.54
C CYS A 157 -6.04 11.06 -8.19
N LEU A 158 -6.87 11.11 -7.15
CA LEU A 158 -7.69 12.27 -6.81
C LEU A 158 -6.86 13.38 -6.18
N ASP A 159 -5.86 13.01 -5.38
CA ASP A 159 -5.05 13.96 -4.65
C ASP A 159 -3.69 13.35 -4.28
N HIS A 160 -2.75 14.22 -3.95
CA HIS A 160 -1.50 13.90 -3.27
C HIS A 160 -1.42 14.78 -2.04
N VAL A 161 -1.26 14.18 -0.86
CA VAL A 161 -1.30 14.88 0.42
C VAL A 161 0.02 14.73 1.15
N ILE A 162 0.63 15.85 1.55
CA ILE A 162 1.78 15.84 2.46
C ILE A 162 1.26 15.86 3.89
N VAL A 163 1.61 14.85 4.67
CA VAL A 163 1.15 14.61 6.04
C VAL A 163 2.17 15.17 7.02
N GLY A 164 1.77 16.15 7.83
CA GLY A 164 2.52 16.64 8.97
C GLY A 164 1.93 16.15 10.30
N GLU A 165 2.55 16.57 11.40
CA GLU A 165 2.12 16.23 12.76
C GLU A 165 0.72 16.77 13.08
N GLU A 166 0.50 18.06 12.84
CA GLU A 166 -0.76 18.76 13.20
C GLU A 166 -1.55 19.26 11.97
N SER A 167 -0.97 19.17 10.78
CA SER A 167 -1.54 19.75 9.55
C SER A 167 -1.13 18.96 8.31
N TYR A 168 -1.66 19.37 7.15
CA TYR A 168 -1.37 18.75 5.87
C TYR A 168 -1.38 19.79 4.74
N SER A 169 -0.77 19.42 3.61
CA SER A 169 -0.96 20.12 2.33
C SER A 169 -1.59 19.17 1.32
N SER A 170 -2.46 19.69 0.47
CA SER A 170 -3.12 18.94 -0.61
C SER A 170 -2.73 19.52 -1.95
N TYR A 171 -2.37 18.65 -2.90
CA TYR A 171 -2.09 19.03 -4.28
C TYR A 171 -3.34 19.63 -4.94
N SER A 172 -4.49 19.01 -4.74
CA SER A 172 -5.75 19.47 -5.34
C SER A 172 -6.24 20.80 -4.75
N GLU A 173 -6.15 20.99 -3.42
CA GLU A 173 -6.55 22.25 -2.76
C GLU A 173 -5.56 23.39 -3.05
N GLY A 174 -4.29 23.07 -3.29
CA GLY A 174 -3.25 24.03 -3.65
C GLY A 174 -3.32 24.56 -5.09
N GLY A 175 -4.15 23.95 -5.95
CA GLY A 175 -4.35 24.40 -7.33
C GLY A 175 -3.21 24.07 -8.30
N TYR A 176 -2.51 22.97 -8.07
CA TYR A 176 -1.40 22.49 -8.92
C TYR A 176 -1.87 21.69 -10.15
#